data_AF-A0A3D6DKM1-F1
#
_entry.id   AF-A0A3D6DKM1-F1
#
_cell.length_a   1.000
_cell.length_b   1.000
_cell.length_c   1.000
_cell.angle_alpha   90.00
_cell.angle_beta   90.00
_cell.angle_gamma   90.00
#
_symmetry.space_group_name_H-M   'P 1'
#
loop_
_entity.id
_entity.type
_entity.pdbx_description
1 polymer ?
#
loop_
_entity_poly.entity_id
_entity_poly.type
_entity_poly.pdbx_seq_one_letter_code
_entity_poly.pdbx_strand_id
1 'polypeptide(L)'
;SGKENPFVPTSESRVNVKSKTPVLDNFGRDVTSLAEKNKLDPVVGREKEIERVSQILSRRKKNNPLLIGEPGVGKSAIAEGLALR
;
A
#
# COMPACT_ATOMS: atom_id res chain seq x y z
N SER A 1 22.07 29.53 -20.85
CA SER A 1 22.38 28.56 -19.79
C SER A 1 21.11 28.25 -19.03
N GLY A 2 20.32 27.28 -19.50
CA GLY A 2 19.10 26.81 -18.86
C GLY A 2 19.28 25.33 -18.58
N LYS A 3 19.20 24.93 -17.31
CA LYS A 3 19.39 23.55 -16.88
C LYS A 3 18.23 22.70 -17.43
N GLU A 4 18.55 21.69 -18.23
CA GLU A 4 17.59 20.70 -18.70
C GLU A 4 17.22 19.78 -17.53
N ASN A 5 15.92 19.63 -17.29
CA ASN A 5 15.41 18.77 -16.22
C ASN A 5 15.42 17.30 -16.69
N PRO A 6 16.17 16.40 -16.05
CA PRO A 6 16.34 15.00 -16.48
C PRO A 6 15.12 14.10 -16.19
N PHE A 7 13.99 14.68 -15.79
CA PHE A 7 12.78 13.96 -15.37
C PHE A 7 11.62 14.15 -16.36
N VAL A 8 11.90 14.18 -17.66
CA VAL A 8 10.85 14.08 -18.68
C VAL A 8 10.71 12.61 -19.04
N PRO A 9 9.61 11.93 -18.65
CA PRO A 9 9.43 10.53 -19.04
C PRO A 9 9.10 10.48 -20.54
N THR A 10 10.01 9.90 -21.31
CA THR A 10 9.83 9.62 -22.73
C THR A 10 8.64 8.67 -22.90
N SER A 11 7.63 9.12 -23.65
CA SER A 11 6.40 8.38 -23.89
C SER A 11 6.63 7.27 -24.91
N GLU A 12 6.74 6.03 -24.44
CA GLU A 12 6.51 4.84 -25.28
C GLU A 12 5.20 4.15 -24.91
N SER A 13 4.42 3.93 -25.95
CA SER A 13 3.02 3.53 -25.98
C SER A 13 2.79 2.06 -25.58
N ARG A 14 2.08 1.85 -24.47
CA ARG A 14 1.05 0.81 -24.31
C ARG A 14 -0.11 1.46 -23.56
N VAL A 15 -1.33 1.23 -24.03
CA VAL A 15 -2.57 1.78 -23.45
C VAL A 15 -2.62 1.44 -21.95
N ASN A 16 -2.24 2.39 -21.10
CA ASN A 16 -2.28 2.23 -19.66
C ASN A 16 -2.64 3.59 -19.07
N VAL A 17 -3.78 3.64 -18.39
CA VAL A 17 -4.28 4.82 -17.68
C VAL A 17 -3.10 5.39 -16.89
N LYS A 18 -2.68 6.64 -17.17
CA LYS A 18 -1.61 7.31 -16.43
C LYS A 18 -1.89 7.11 -14.93
N SER A 19 -1.06 6.33 -14.26
CA SER A 19 -1.24 6.15 -12.82
C SER A 19 -1.06 7.52 -12.18
N LYS A 20 -1.87 7.80 -11.14
CA LYS A 20 -1.80 9.08 -10.44
C LYS A 20 -0.51 9.23 -9.64
N THR A 21 0.31 8.19 -9.57
CA THR A 21 1.44 8.06 -8.64
C THR A 21 2.66 7.38 -9.28
N PRO A 22 3.29 7.98 -10.31
CA PRO A 22 4.38 7.35 -11.09
C PRO A 22 5.62 7.00 -10.26
N VAL A 23 5.87 7.70 -9.14
CA VAL A 23 6.98 7.38 -8.23
C VAL A 23 6.64 6.18 -7.34
N LEU A 24 5.40 6.10 -6.86
CA LEU A 24 4.98 5.02 -5.96
C LEU A 24 4.97 3.68 -6.69
N ASP A 25 4.63 3.66 -7.98
CA ASP A 25 4.58 2.43 -8.77
C ASP A 25 5.97 1.80 -8.99
N ASN A 26 7.02 2.62 -9.02
CA ASN A 26 8.38 2.14 -9.23
C ASN A 26 9.03 1.57 -7.96
N PHE A 27 8.57 2.00 -6.77
CA PHE A 27 9.20 1.66 -5.49
C PHE A 27 8.27 0.94 -4.51
N GLY A 28 6.97 0.94 -4.77
CA GLY A 28 5.94 0.39 -3.92
C GLY A 28 5.23 -0.79 -4.55
N ARG A 29 4.49 -1.52 -3.71
CA ARG A 29 3.56 -2.57 -4.12
C ARG A 29 2.16 -2.12 -3.75
N ASP A 30 1.23 -2.09 -4.71
CA ASP A 30 -0.17 -1.78 -4.44
C ASP A 30 -0.89 -3.00 -3.86
N VAL A 31 -1.07 -2.99 -2.55
CA VAL A 31 -1.71 -4.08 -1.79
C VAL A 31 -3.22 -4.15 -2.10
N THR A 32 -3.88 -3.02 -2.33
CA THR A 32 -5.30 -2.97 -2.69
C THR A 32 -5.55 -3.63 -4.04
N SER A 33 -4.73 -3.32 -5.05
CA SER A 33 -4.85 -3.95 -6.37
C SER A 33 -4.63 -5.47 -6.32
N LEU A 34 -3.82 -5.94 -5.38
CA LEU A 34 -3.55 -7.37 -5.20
C LEU A 34 -4.69 -8.09 -4.47
N ALA A 35 -5.32 -7.42 -3.51
CA ALA A 35 -6.52 -7.88 -2.84
C ALA A 35 -7.66 -8.09 -3.85
N GLU A 36 -7.92 -7.07 -4.70
CA GLU A 36 -8.94 -7.15 -5.77
C GLU A 36 -8.70 -8.30 -6.75
N LYS A 37 -7.43 -8.61 -7.03
CA LYS A 37 -7.02 -9.72 -7.92
C LYS A 37 -6.97 -11.08 -7.23
N ASN A 38 -7.36 -11.18 -5.97
CA ASN A 38 -7.25 -12.40 -5.14
C ASN A 38 -5.83 -13.00 -5.14
N LYS A 39 -4.80 -12.14 -5.13
CA LYS A 39 -3.38 -12.52 -5.13
C LYS A 39 -2.73 -12.39 -3.74
N LEU A 40 -3.50 -12.05 -2.72
CA LEU A 40 -3.04 -12.01 -1.33
C LEU A 40 -3.46 -13.30 -0.63
N ASP A 41 -2.61 -13.75 0.28
CA ASP A 41 -2.92 -14.92 1.10
C ASP A 41 -4.03 -14.58 2.12
N PRO A 42 -4.93 -15.52 2.42
CA PRO A 42 -5.97 -15.29 3.42
C PRO A 42 -5.34 -15.11 4.80
N VAL A 43 -5.74 -14.04 5.49
CA VAL A 43 -5.23 -13.72 6.83
C VAL A 43 -6.12 -14.37 7.89
N VAL A 44 -5.54 -15.22 8.74
CA VAL A 44 -6.25 -15.96 9.79
C VAL A 44 -5.80 -15.51 11.18
N GLY A 45 -6.74 -15.24 12.09
CA GLY A 45 -6.47 -15.03 13.52
C GLY A 45 -5.95 -13.64 13.89
N ARG A 46 -6.02 -12.67 12.97
CA ARG A 46 -5.59 -11.26 13.17
C ARG A 46 -6.75 -10.27 13.17
N GLU A 47 -7.96 -10.74 13.45
CA GLU A 47 -9.19 -9.96 13.29
C GLU A 47 -9.20 -8.74 14.22
N LYS A 48 -8.71 -8.91 15.46
CA LYS A 48 -8.63 -7.84 16.47
C LYS A 48 -7.66 -6.75 16.06
N GLU A 49 -6.48 -7.12 15.55
CA GLU A 49 -5.48 -6.15 15.09
C GLU A 49 -5.97 -5.38 13.87
N ILE A 50 -6.58 -6.07 12.89
CA ILE A 50 -7.13 -5.43 11.68
C ILE A 50 -8.26 -4.46 12.06
N GLU A 51 -9.18 -4.87 12.93
CA GLU A 51 -10.24 -3.99 13.43
C GLU A 51 -9.64 -2.76 14.14
N ARG A 52 -8.62 -2.98 14.99
CA ARG A 52 -7.96 -1.89 15.71
C ARG A 52 -7.28 -0.91 14.77
N VAL A 53 -6.64 -1.39 13.71
CA VAL A 53 -6.02 -0.57 12.67
C VAL A 53 -7.06 0.29 11.95
N SER A 54 -8.18 -0.30 11.54
CA SER A 54 -9.30 0.42 10.90
C SER A 54 -9.87 1.53 11.82
N GLN A 55 -10.06 1.22 13.10
CA GLN A 55 -10.48 2.20 14.10
C GLN A 55 -9.48 3.35 14.27
N ILE A 56 -8.16 3.07 14.28
CA ILE A 56 -7.12 4.09 14.41
C ILE A 56 -7.09 5.00 13.19
N LEU A 57 -7.13 4.43 11.99
CA LEU A 57 -7.15 5.17 10.72
C LEU A 57 -8.36 6.13 10.63
N SER A 58 -9.48 5.75 11.24
CA SER A 58 -10.72 6.55 11.27
C SER A 58 -10.70 7.73 12.25
N ARG A 59 -9.63 7.94 13.03
CA ARG A 59 -9.54 9.03 14.03
C ARG A 59 -9.24 10.38 13.39
N ARG A 60 -9.64 11.47 14.06
CA ARG A 60 -9.26 12.84 13.67
C ARG A 60 -7.81 13.23 14.00
N LYS A 61 -7.20 12.61 15.02
CA LYS A 61 -5.84 12.89 15.49
C LYS A 61 -5.10 11.58 15.70
N LYS A 62 -3.79 11.56 15.37
CA LYS A 62 -2.92 10.37 15.48
C LYS A 62 -3.54 9.15 14.80
N ASN A 63 -3.92 9.32 13.54
CA ASN A 63 -4.58 8.29 12.74
C ASN A 63 -3.60 7.34 12.04
N ASN A 64 -2.29 7.52 12.20
CA ASN A 64 -1.28 6.64 11.62
C ASN A 64 -0.95 5.51 12.61
N PRO A 65 -1.44 4.27 12.40
CA PRO A 65 -1.13 3.15 13.27
C PRO A 65 0.34 2.72 13.13
N LEU A 66 0.93 2.24 14.22
CA LEU A 66 2.27 1.66 14.25
C LEU A 66 2.18 0.26 14.86
N LEU A 67 2.58 -0.76 14.09
CA LEU A 67 2.57 -2.16 14.52
C LEU A 67 3.92 -2.55 15.14
N ILE A 68 3.90 -2.95 16.41
CA ILE A 68 5.09 -3.33 17.19
C ILE A 68 5.01 -4.82 17.54
N GLY A 69 6.16 -5.49 17.60
CA GLY A 69 6.28 -6.92 17.85
C GLY A 69 7.62 -7.48 17.39
N GLU A 70 7.86 -8.76 17.65
CA GLU A 70 9.07 -9.47 17.24
C GLU A 70 9.22 -9.52 15.70
N PRO A 71 10.44 -9.67 15.17
CA PRO A 71 10.64 -9.91 13.75
C PRO A 71 9.99 -11.24 13.33
N GLY A 72 9.44 -11.29 12.11
CA GLY A 72 8.84 -12.52 11.56
C GLY A 72 7.39 -12.82 11.98
N VAL A 73 6.81 -12.08 12.94
CA VAL A 73 5.42 -12.31 13.41
C VAL A 73 4.31 -11.98 12.38
N GLY A 74 4.67 -11.54 11.18
CA GLY A 74 3.70 -11.25 10.11
C GLY A 74 3.00 -9.89 10.24
N LYS A 75 3.69 -8.83 10.68
CA LYS A 75 3.11 -7.48 10.77
C LYS A 75 2.56 -6.99 9.42
N SER A 76 3.22 -7.36 8.31
CA SER A 76 2.77 -7.04 6.96
C SER A 76 1.43 -7.70 6.60
N ALA A 77 1.16 -8.90 7.12
CA ALA A 77 -0.10 -9.61 6.89
C ALA A 77 -1.31 -8.85 7.46
N ILE A 78 -1.12 -8.02 8.50
CA ILE A 78 -2.20 -7.16 9.02
C ILE A 78 -2.58 -6.08 7.99
N ALA A 79 -1.62 -5.54 7.24
CA ALA A 79 -1.89 -4.58 6.18
C ALA A 79 -2.57 -5.23 4.96
N GLU A 80 -2.15 -6.44 4.60
CA GLU A 80 -2.79 -7.25 3.55
C GLU A 80 -4.22 -7.63 3.94
N GLY A 81 -4.43 -8.04 5.20
CA GLY A 81 -5.75 -8.33 5.75
C GLY A 81 -6.68 -7.11 5.85
N LEU A 82 -6.11 -5.90 6.02
CA LEU A 82 -6.86 -4.66 5.93
C LEU A 82 -7.33 -4.39 4.50
N ALA A 83 -6.51 -4.69 3.49
CA ALA A 83 -6.85 -4.48 2.08
C ALA A 83 -7.92 -5.46 1.56
N LEU A 84 -8.05 -6.63 2.19
CA LEU A 84 -9.10 -7.62 1.88
C LEU A 84 -10.48 -7.26 2.48
N ARG A 85 -10.57 -6.21 3.30
CA ARG A 85 -11.79 -5.79 4.01
C ARG A 85 -12.39 -4.52 3.42
#